data_AF-A0A8X6LR65-F1
#
_entry.id   AF-A0A8X6LR65-F1
#
_cell.length_a   1.000
_cell.length_b   1.000
_cell.length_c   1.000
_cell.angle_alpha   90.00
_cell.angle_beta   90.00
_cell.angle_gamma   90.00
#
_symmetry.space_group_name_H-M   'P 1'
#
loop_
_entity.id
_entity.type
_entity.pdbx_description
1 polymer ?
#
loop_
_entity_poly.entity_id
_entity_poly.type
_entity_poly.pdbx_seq_one_letter_code
_entity_poly.pdbx_strand_id
1 'polypeptide(L)'
;MSYHKCTRKEDLINVLNEIGEQVSSKETIFELKTKLENSKLFKDDPEFVMNMINLSIEDRQSKAEQLLQITNSQLELEKIKLQQMDREIELQKAKAEGNYVDVIVDDIPLIATLDSGANSVIINKKYVSAKKRVHSQITLTSCFGERRIANVSEFTISLKGGETQTIPAAVCEIEAEILLPLRVYEFLKSGSEEARSNVRICNPVCLKDGIVGNSRLMSQDV
;
A
#
# COMPACT_ATOMS: atom_id res chain seq x y z
N MET A 1 9.89 -55.83 14.81
CA MET A 1 9.38 -54.45 14.74
C MET A 1 10.27 -53.68 13.78
N SER A 2 9.68 -53.06 12.76
CA SER A 2 10.39 -52.48 11.62
C SER A 2 10.96 -51.11 12.00
N TYR A 3 12.17 -51.08 12.52
CA TYR A 3 12.99 -49.88 12.46
C TYR A 3 13.19 -49.53 10.97
N HIS A 4 13.36 -48.25 10.61
CA HIS A 4 14.08 -47.77 9.39
C HIS A 4 13.36 -46.83 8.42
N LYS A 5 12.06 -46.53 8.48
CA LYS A 5 11.48 -45.71 7.39
C LYS A 5 11.80 -44.21 7.43
N CYS A 6 12.21 -43.64 8.58
CA CYS A 6 12.44 -42.19 8.71
C CYS A 6 13.74 -41.76 9.41
N THR A 7 14.54 -42.69 9.93
CA THR A 7 15.77 -42.38 10.68
C THR A 7 16.91 -42.03 9.73
N ARG A 8 17.45 -40.82 9.86
CA ARG A 8 18.62 -40.33 9.12
C ARG A 8 19.92 -40.60 9.88
N LYS A 9 21.05 -40.47 9.19
CA LYS A 9 22.39 -40.58 9.79
C LYS A 9 22.55 -39.62 10.97
N GLU A 10 22.08 -38.39 10.83
CA GLU A 10 22.10 -37.35 11.86
C GLU A 10 21.35 -37.77 13.13
N ASP A 11 20.16 -38.34 12.98
CA ASP A 11 19.34 -38.76 14.12
C ASP A 11 20.06 -39.81 14.98
N LEU A 12 20.74 -40.77 14.33
CA LEU A 12 21.54 -41.80 14.99
C LEU A 12 22.80 -41.24 15.65
N ILE A 13 23.46 -40.28 15.01
CA ILE A 13 24.64 -39.60 15.58
C ILE A 13 24.25 -38.86 16.85
N ASN A 14 23.13 -38.12 16.84
CA ASN A 14 22.65 -37.38 18.00
C ASN A 14 22.37 -38.30 19.18
N VAL A 15 21.63 -39.40 18.96
CA VAL A 15 21.30 -40.38 19.99
C VAL A 15 22.55 -41.08 20.53
N LEU A 16 23.49 -41.47 19.66
CA LEU A 16 24.75 -42.10 20.08
C LEU A 16 25.62 -41.16 20.94
N ASN A 17 25.66 -39.87 20.59
CA ASN A 17 26.34 -38.86 21.40
C ASN A 17 25.65 -38.67 22.77
N GLU A 18 24.30 -38.71 22.81
CA GLU A 18 23.53 -38.60 24.06
C GLU A 18 23.73 -39.78 25.01
N ILE A 19 23.89 -41.00 24.49
CA ILE A 19 24.22 -42.18 25.31
C ILE A 19 25.71 -42.28 25.67
N GLY A 20 26.54 -41.33 25.22
CA GLY A 20 27.97 -41.27 25.53
C GLY A 20 28.85 -42.23 24.72
N GLU A 21 28.34 -42.77 23.60
CA GLU A 21 29.14 -43.59 22.68
C GLU A 21 29.99 -42.69 21.76
N GLN A 22 31.21 -43.14 21.45
CA GLN A 22 32.10 -42.40 20.54
C GLN A 22 31.64 -42.56 19.10
N VAL A 23 31.26 -41.46 18.47
CA VAL A 23 30.79 -41.41 17.08
C VAL A 23 31.81 -40.73 16.18
N SER A 24 32.16 -41.38 15.07
CA SER A 24 33.01 -40.81 14.04
C SER A 24 32.17 -40.33 12.85
N SER A 25 32.51 -39.16 12.29
CA SER A 25 31.79 -38.58 11.15
C SER A 25 31.83 -39.43 9.88
N LYS A 26 32.82 -40.34 9.77
CA LYS A 26 33.01 -41.24 8.62
C LYS A 26 32.13 -42.50 8.67
N GLU A 27 31.50 -42.78 9.81
CA GLU A 27 30.75 -44.03 9.99
C GLU A 27 29.51 -44.09 9.11
N THR A 28 29.22 -45.28 8.60
CA THR A 28 28.02 -45.54 7.80
C THR A 28 26.79 -45.68 8.70
N ILE A 29 25.59 -45.50 8.14
CA ILE A 29 24.33 -45.71 8.88
C ILE A 29 24.27 -47.13 9.47
N PHE A 30 24.82 -48.12 8.77
CA PHE A 30 24.88 -49.49 9.25
C PHE A 30 25.76 -49.62 10.50
N GLU A 31 26.99 -49.08 10.47
CA GLU A 31 27.92 -49.09 11.60
C GLU A 31 27.34 -48.38 12.83
N LEU A 32 26.67 -47.24 12.63
CA LEU A 32 26.00 -46.50 13.70
C LEU A 32 24.87 -47.31 14.34
N LYS A 33 24.05 -47.99 13.54
CA LYS A 33 23.01 -48.90 14.07
C LYS A 33 23.61 -50.05 14.86
N THR A 34 24.66 -50.68 14.33
CA THR A 34 25.35 -51.77 15.03
C THR A 34 25.96 -51.31 16.35
N LYS A 35 26.52 -50.10 16.43
CA LYS A 35 27.00 -49.52 17.68
C LYS A 35 25.86 -49.29 18.67
N LEU A 36 24.76 -48.71 18.21
CA LEU A 36 23.59 -48.43 19.04
C LEU A 36 23.02 -49.73 19.65
N GLU A 37 22.79 -50.74 18.83
CA GLU A 37 22.27 -52.05 19.24
C GLU A 37 23.20 -52.80 20.22
N ASN A 38 24.51 -52.53 20.12
CA ASN A 38 25.50 -53.14 21.01
C ASN A 38 25.76 -52.37 22.30
N SER A 39 25.31 -51.11 22.39
CA SER A 39 25.47 -50.26 23.57
C SER A 39 24.81 -50.90 24.79
N LYS A 40 25.36 -50.61 25.98
CA LYS A 40 24.79 -51.13 27.25
C LYS A 40 23.38 -50.62 27.45
N LEU A 41 23.16 -49.33 27.20
CA LEU A 41 21.86 -48.68 27.40
C LEU A 41 20.75 -49.30 26.54
N PHE A 42 21.05 -49.66 25.29
CA PHE A 42 20.07 -50.31 24.40
C PHE A 42 19.73 -51.74 24.84
N LYS A 43 20.68 -52.47 25.42
CA LYS A 43 20.46 -53.82 25.95
C LYS A 43 19.67 -53.81 27.26
N ASP A 44 19.91 -52.80 28.09
CA ASP A 44 19.27 -52.64 29.40
C ASP A 44 17.86 -52.06 29.26
N ASP A 45 17.68 -51.03 28.43
CA ASP A 45 16.39 -50.38 28.17
C ASP A 45 16.26 -49.96 26.68
N PRO A 46 15.81 -50.88 25.82
CA PRO A 46 15.63 -50.58 24.40
C PRO A 46 14.52 -49.56 24.15
N GLU A 47 13.50 -49.50 25.01
CA GLU A 47 12.34 -48.61 24.83
C GLU A 47 12.73 -47.15 25.04
N PHE A 48 13.58 -46.88 26.04
CA PHE A 48 14.17 -45.58 26.26
C PHE A 48 14.96 -45.08 25.03
N VAL A 49 15.83 -45.92 24.48
CA VAL A 49 16.63 -45.53 23.30
C VAL A 49 15.74 -45.29 22.07
N MET A 50 14.66 -46.06 21.90
CA MET A 50 13.70 -45.78 20.83
C MET A 50 13.00 -44.44 21.01
N ASN A 51 12.65 -44.07 22.24
CA ASN A 51 12.08 -42.76 22.52
C ASN A 51 13.06 -41.64 22.16
N MET A 52 14.36 -41.80 22.44
CA MET A 52 15.38 -40.82 22.03
C MET A 52 15.49 -40.70 20.50
N ILE A 53 15.41 -41.81 19.77
CA ILE A 53 15.38 -41.79 18.30
C ILE A 53 14.15 -41.04 17.79
N ASN A 54 12.97 -41.29 18.38
CA ASN A 54 11.73 -40.62 17.98
C ASN A 54 11.82 -39.11 18.24
N LEU A 55 12.29 -38.71 19.43
CA LEU A 55 12.50 -37.30 19.78
C LEU A 55 13.48 -36.61 18.83
N SER A 56 14.57 -37.27 18.45
CA SER A 56 15.55 -36.76 17.48
C SER A 56 14.94 -36.55 16.08
N ILE A 57 14.09 -37.49 15.64
CA ILE A 57 13.35 -37.36 14.37
C ILE A 57 12.34 -36.20 14.44
N GLU A 58 11.59 -36.09 15.53
CA GLU A 58 10.60 -35.02 15.76
C GLU A 58 11.27 -33.64 15.79
N ASP A 59 12.40 -33.49 16.48
CA ASP A 59 13.16 -32.24 16.54
C ASP A 59 13.63 -31.80 15.15
N ARG A 60 14.15 -32.74 14.34
CA ARG A 60 14.54 -32.45 12.96
C ARG A 60 13.35 -32.04 12.09
N GLN A 61 12.20 -32.70 12.24
CA GLN A 61 10.99 -32.35 11.50
C GLN A 61 10.49 -30.96 11.91
N SER A 62 10.42 -30.67 13.21
CA SER A 62 10.03 -29.37 13.74
C SER A 62 10.94 -28.25 13.22
N LYS A 63 12.25 -28.45 13.20
CA LYS A 63 13.22 -27.49 12.62
C LYS A 63 12.98 -27.25 11.13
N ALA A 64 12.68 -28.30 10.36
CA ALA A 64 12.40 -28.16 8.93
C ALA A 64 11.11 -27.37 8.67
N GLU A 65 10.07 -27.61 9.46
CA GLU A 65 8.81 -26.85 9.39
C GLU A 65 9.00 -25.38 9.75
N GLN A 66 9.75 -25.09 10.82
CA GLN A 66 10.10 -23.73 11.21
C GLN A 66 10.86 -22.99 10.10
N LEU A 67 11.83 -23.66 9.45
CA LEU A 67 12.59 -23.07 8.33
C LEU A 67 11.70 -22.78 7.12
N LEU A 68 10.78 -23.69 6.78
CA LEU A 68 9.81 -23.47 5.71
C LEU A 68 8.91 -22.27 6.03
N GLN A 69 8.43 -22.17 7.27
CA GLN A 69 7.61 -21.06 7.72
C GLN A 69 8.34 -19.72 7.60
N ILE A 70 9.59 -19.64 8.08
CA ILE A 70 10.43 -18.45 7.98
C ILE A 70 10.64 -18.05 6.50
N THR A 71 10.95 -19.02 5.64
CA THR A 71 11.19 -18.77 4.21
C THR A 71 9.94 -18.23 3.52
N ASN A 72 8.77 -18.81 3.80
CA ASN A 72 7.51 -18.34 3.26
C ASN A 72 7.19 -16.91 3.70
N SER A 73 7.37 -16.59 5.00
CA SER A 73 7.19 -15.24 5.50
C SER A 73 8.14 -14.23 4.84
N GLN A 74 9.40 -14.60 4.60
CA GLN A 74 10.35 -13.74 3.86
C GLN A 74 9.88 -13.46 2.44
N LEU A 75 9.38 -14.49 1.74
CA LEU A 75 8.89 -14.37 0.37
C LEU A 75 7.61 -13.51 0.28
N GLU A 76 6.72 -13.60 1.28
CA GLU A 76 5.56 -12.71 1.39
C GLU A 76 5.96 -11.26 1.60
N LEU A 77 6.93 -10.98 2.48
CA LEU A 77 7.44 -9.63 2.70
C LEU A 77 8.07 -9.05 1.43
N GLU A 78 8.81 -9.85 0.68
CA GLU A 78 9.43 -9.43 -0.58
C GLU A 78 8.38 -9.11 -1.65
N LYS A 79 7.32 -9.92 -1.77
CA LYS A 79 6.17 -9.62 -2.64
C LYS A 79 5.50 -8.30 -2.29
N ILE A 80 5.28 -8.03 -1.00
CA ILE A 80 4.69 -6.77 -0.53
C ILE A 80 5.59 -5.58 -0.90
N LYS A 81 6.90 -5.71 -0.72
CA LYS A 81 7.86 -4.66 -1.10
C LYS A 81 7.82 -4.36 -2.59
N LEU A 82 7.79 -5.39 -3.44
CA LEU A 82 7.68 -5.22 -4.89
C LEU A 82 6.39 -4.50 -5.28
N GLN A 83 5.25 -4.89 -4.72
CA GLN A 83 3.96 -4.22 -4.96
C GLN A 83 3.98 -2.74 -4.54
N GLN A 84 4.68 -2.40 -3.45
CA GLN A 84 4.84 -1.01 -3.02
C GLN A 84 5.70 -0.22 -4.02
N MET A 85 6.80 -0.80 -4.50
CA MET A 85 7.66 -0.16 -5.51
C MET A 85 6.92 0.05 -6.83
N ASP A 86 6.15 -0.93 -7.32
CA ASP A 86 5.36 -0.79 -8.54
C ASP A 86 4.35 0.35 -8.43
N ARG A 87 3.64 0.45 -7.29
CA ARG A 87 2.72 1.56 -7.02
C ARG A 87 3.43 2.91 -6.99
N GLU A 88 4.63 2.97 -6.43
CA GLU A 88 5.42 4.20 -6.42
C GLU A 88 5.88 4.60 -7.82
N ILE A 89 6.30 3.63 -8.65
CA ILE A 89 6.66 3.86 -10.05
C ILE A 89 5.45 4.35 -10.84
N GLU A 90 4.26 3.76 -10.67
CA GLU A 90 3.02 4.22 -11.30
C GLU A 90 2.69 5.66 -10.90
N LEU A 91 2.82 5.99 -9.62
CA LEU A 91 2.58 7.33 -9.10
C LEU A 91 3.60 8.34 -9.64
N GLN A 92 4.87 7.95 -9.75
CA GLN A 92 5.91 8.78 -10.38
C GLN A 92 5.67 8.97 -11.87
N LYS A 93 5.24 7.93 -12.59
CA LYS A 93 4.85 8.04 -14.01
C LYS A 93 3.66 8.96 -14.20
N ALA A 94 2.60 8.81 -13.40
CA ALA A 94 1.43 9.67 -13.47
C ALA A 94 1.76 11.14 -13.11
N LYS A 95 2.72 11.36 -12.19
CA LYS A 95 3.30 12.68 -11.91
C LYS A 95 4.11 13.21 -13.11
N ALA A 96 4.93 12.38 -13.74
CA ALA A 96 5.74 12.73 -14.92
C ALA A 96 4.89 13.01 -16.16
N GLU A 97 3.72 12.37 -16.27
CA GLU A 97 2.70 12.62 -17.32
C GLU A 97 1.94 13.93 -17.11
N GLY A 98 2.20 14.66 -16.02
CA GLY A 98 1.72 16.04 -15.82
C GLY A 98 0.31 16.15 -15.24
N ASN A 99 -0.28 15.04 -14.77
CA ASN A 99 -1.63 15.04 -14.20
C ASN A 99 -1.67 15.43 -12.72
N TYR A 100 -0.50 15.56 -12.07
CA TYR A 100 -0.41 15.91 -10.65
C TYR A 100 0.56 17.06 -10.40
N VAL A 101 0.14 18.01 -9.55
CA VAL A 101 0.92 19.21 -9.22
C VAL A 101 0.89 19.47 -7.72
N ASP A 102 2.05 19.79 -7.15
CA ASP A 102 2.14 20.24 -5.75
C ASP A 102 1.50 21.64 -5.61
N VAL A 103 0.48 21.74 -4.76
CA VAL A 103 -0.21 23.00 -4.43
C VAL A 103 -0.22 23.24 -2.93
N ILE A 104 -0.33 24.49 -2.53
CA ILE A 104 -0.53 24.89 -1.14
C ILE A 104 -1.92 25.49 -1.04
N VAL A 105 -2.77 24.95 -0.16
CA VAL A 105 -4.14 25.39 0.07
C VAL A 105 -4.30 25.78 1.54
N ASP A 106 -4.53 27.07 1.82
CA ASP A 106 -4.57 27.62 3.18
C ASP A 106 -3.39 27.12 4.06
N ASP A 107 -2.18 27.24 3.54
CA ASP A 107 -0.93 26.79 4.15
C ASP A 107 -0.77 25.26 4.31
N ILE A 108 -1.70 24.46 3.77
CA ILE A 108 -1.61 23.00 3.76
C ILE A 108 -1.05 22.54 2.41
N PRO A 109 0.10 21.83 2.37
CA PRO A 109 0.62 21.25 1.15
C PRO A 109 -0.24 20.05 0.73
N LEU A 110 -0.76 20.09 -0.49
CA LEU A 110 -1.61 19.05 -1.09
C LEU A 110 -1.13 18.71 -2.51
N ILE A 111 -1.53 17.55 -3.01
CA ILE A 111 -1.31 17.13 -4.39
C ILE A 111 -2.59 17.35 -5.19
N ALA A 112 -2.53 18.27 -6.15
CA ALA A 112 -3.62 18.52 -7.08
C ALA A 112 -3.62 17.57 -8.25
N THR A 113 -4.76 16.97 -8.54
CA THR A 113 -5.02 16.31 -9.83
C THR A 113 -5.49 17.36 -10.82
N LEU A 114 -4.76 17.52 -11.93
CA LEU A 114 -5.17 18.35 -13.04
C LEU A 114 -6.31 17.67 -13.80
N ASP A 115 -7.44 18.36 -13.93
CA ASP A 115 -8.63 17.83 -14.60
C ASP A 115 -9.11 18.83 -15.66
N SER A 116 -9.18 18.38 -16.92
CA SER A 116 -9.57 19.22 -18.06
C SER A 116 -11.07 19.47 -18.15
N GLY A 117 -11.92 18.66 -17.49
CA GLY A 117 -13.37 18.88 -17.47
C GLY A 117 -13.96 19.17 -16.12
N ALA A 118 -13.13 19.27 -15.08
CA ALA A 118 -13.51 20.03 -13.90
C ALA A 118 -13.69 21.51 -14.31
N ASN A 119 -14.86 22.07 -13.99
CA ASN A 119 -15.16 23.49 -14.19
C ASN A 119 -14.97 24.32 -12.92
N SER A 120 -14.71 23.68 -11.79
CA SER A 120 -14.54 24.32 -10.50
C SER A 120 -13.47 23.58 -9.71
N VAL A 121 -12.75 24.29 -8.86
CA VAL A 121 -11.81 23.67 -7.93
C VAL A 121 -12.64 22.87 -6.91
N ILE A 122 -12.28 21.61 -6.70
CA ILE A 122 -12.93 20.75 -5.70
C ILE A 122 -11.87 20.31 -4.70
N ILE A 123 -12.06 20.66 -3.43
CA ILE A 123 -11.16 20.27 -2.34
C ILE A 123 -11.83 19.16 -1.54
N ASN A 124 -11.06 18.14 -1.21
CA ASN A 124 -11.53 17.07 -0.36
C ASN A 124 -11.85 17.59 1.05
N LYS A 125 -13.06 17.29 1.52
CA LYS A 125 -13.55 17.70 2.85
C LYS A 125 -12.58 17.34 3.98
N LYS A 126 -11.79 16.27 3.87
CA LYS A 126 -10.80 15.88 4.89
C LYS A 126 -9.70 16.93 5.14
N TYR A 127 -9.40 17.78 4.16
CA TYR A 127 -8.34 18.79 4.24
C TYR A 127 -8.87 20.20 4.55
N VAL A 128 -10.19 20.35 4.73
CA VAL A 128 -10.81 21.65 5.00
C VAL A 128 -11.08 21.81 6.49
N SER A 129 -10.67 22.96 7.06
CA SER A 129 -10.98 23.32 8.43
C SER A 129 -12.49 23.39 8.68
N ALA A 130 -12.96 22.79 9.77
CA ALA A 130 -14.37 22.79 10.16
C ALA A 130 -14.97 24.20 10.39
N LYS A 131 -14.12 25.23 10.52
CA LYS A 131 -14.54 26.62 10.75
C LYS A 131 -14.62 27.46 9.47
N LYS A 132 -14.42 26.86 8.29
CA LYS A 132 -14.43 27.60 7.03
C LYS A 132 -15.82 28.16 6.73
N ARG A 133 -15.90 29.47 6.42
CA ARG A 133 -17.17 30.13 6.09
C ARG A 133 -17.68 29.62 4.74
N VAL A 134 -18.93 29.18 4.71
CA VAL A 134 -19.61 28.81 3.46
C VAL A 134 -20.17 30.07 2.81
N HIS A 135 -19.83 30.29 1.54
CA HIS A 135 -20.30 31.44 0.75
C HIS A 135 -21.51 31.09 -0.11
N SER A 136 -21.53 29.89 -0.70
CA SER A 136 -22.64 29.42 -1.52
C SER A 136 -22.69 27.89 -1.55
N GLN A 137 -23.66 27.33 -2.29
CA GLN A 137 -23.73 25.91 -2.59
C GLN A 137 -23.83 25.72 -4.10
N ILE A 138 -23.18 24.68 -4.60
CA ILE A 138 -23.28 24.27 -6.00
C ILE A 138 -23.62 22.79 -6.10
N THR A 139 -24.26 22.40 -7.19
CA THR A 139 -24.49 20.98 -7.50
C THR A 139 -23.36 20.49 -8.39
N LEU A 140 -22.52 19.63 -7.84
CA LEU A 140 -21.53 18.87 -8.60
C LEU A 140 -22.23 17.71 -9.29
N THR A 141 -21.95 17.52 -10.58
CA THR A 141 -22.42 16.36 -11.33
C THR A 141 -21.21 15.58 -11.80
N SER A 142 -21.10 14.33 -11.34
CA SER A 142 -20.10 13.38 -11.80
C SER A 142 -20.32 13.02 -13.27
N CYS A 143 -19.28 12.53 -13.93
CA CYS A 143 -19.38 11.95 -15.28
C CYS A 143 -20.38 10.78 -15.35
N PHE A 144 -20.63 10.10 -14.23
CA PHE A 144 -21.65 9.03 -14.10
C PHE A 144 -23.07 9.55 -13.82
N GLY A 145 -23.27 10.88 -13.85
CA GLY A 145 -24.56 11.51 -13.61
C GLY A 145 -24.96 11.62 -12.14
N GLU A 146 -24.14 11.12 -11.21
CA GLU A 146 -24.34 11.32 -9.77
C GLU A 146 -24.29 12.83 -9.46
N ARG A 147 -25.26 13.30 -8.66
CA ARG A 147 -25.34 14.70 -8.25
C ARG A 147 -25.10 14.82 -6.77
N ARG A 148 -24.19 15.71 -6.39
CA ARG A 148 -23.90 16.04 -4.99
C ARG A 148 -23.97 17.55 -4.78
N ILE A 149 -24.57 17.98 -3.68
CA ILE A 149 -24.56 19.38 -3.27
C ILE A 149 -23.26 19.61 -2.48
N ALA A 150 -22.45 20.55 -2.94
CA ALA A 150 -21.19 20.92 -2.31
C ALA A 150 -21.25 22.38 -1.83
N ASN A 151 -20.73 22.61 -0.62
CA ASN A 151 -20.54 23.95 -0.09
C ASN A 151 -19.34 24.59 -0.78
N VAL A 152 -19.44 25.85 -1.16
CA VAL A 152 -18.34 26.63 -1.74
C VAL A 152 -17.81 27.61 -0.70
N SER A 153 -16.49 27.65 -0.58
CA SER A 153 -15.76 28.56 0.30
C SER A 153 -14.57 29.17 -0.43
N GLU A 154 -14.08 30.32 0.03
CA GLU A 154 -12.87 30.96 -0.53
C GLU A 154 -11.60 30.34 0.07
N PHE A 155 -10.68 29.88 -0.77
CA PHE A 155 -9.40 29.31 -0.34
C PHE A 155 -8.24 30.09 -0.92
N THR A 156 -7.16 30.20 -0.16
CA THR A 156 -5.88 30.69 -0.68
C THR A 156 -5.15 29.51 -1.30
N ILE A 157 -4.85 29.60 -2.61
CA ILE A 157 -4.23 28.52 -3.38
C ILE A 157 -3.00 29.07 -4.10
N SER A 158 -1.87 28.36 -4.00
CA SER A 158 -0.66 28.65 -4.77
C SER A 158 -0.03 27.38 -5.31
N LEU A 159 0.71 27.51 -6.42
CA LEU A 159 1.67 26.49 -6.83
C LEU A 159 2.91 26.60 -5.96
N LYS A 160 3.65 25.50 -5.79
CA LYS A 160 4.90 25.51 -5.04
C LYS A 160 5.89 26.53 -5.63
N GLY A 161 6.19 27.60 -4.88
CA GLY A 161 7.06 28.70 -5.31
C GLY A 161 6.39 29.74 -6.23
N GLY A 162 5.07 29.66 -6.43
CA GLY A 162 4.26 30.62 -7.19
C GLY A 162 3.51 31.61 -6.31
N GLU A 163 2.75 32.50 -6.95
CA GLU A 163 1.92 33.48 -6.25
C GLU A 163 0.67 32.85 -5.63
N THR A 164 0.28 33.37 -4.47
CA THR A 164 -0.96 32.98 -3.80
C THR A 164 -2.15 33.75 -4.34
N GLN A 165 -3.18 33.02 -4.76
CA GLN A 165 -4.44 33.58 -5.26
C GLN A 165 -5.60 33.08 -4.40
N THR A 166 -6.58 33.94 -4.16
CA THR A 166 -7.83 33.55 -3.50
C THR A 166 -8.83 33.06 -4.53
N ILE A 167 -9.24 31.80 -4.43
CA ILE A 167 -10.10 31.11 -5.41
C ILE A 167 -11.24 30.43 -4.66
N PRO A 168 -12.50 30.59 -5.09
CA PRO A 168 -13.60 29.83 -4.52
C PRO A 168 -13.52 28.37 -4.98
N ALA A 169 -13.62 27.45 -4.01
CA ALA A 169 -13.57 26.02 -4.26
C ALA A 169 -14.74 25.33 -3.56
N ALA A 170 -15.25 24.29 -4.23
CA ALA A 170 -16.27 23.41 -3.68
C ALA A 170 -15.64 22.38 -2.75
N VAL A 171 -16.25 22.18 -1.59
CA VAL A 171 -15.82 21.19 -0.61
C VAL A 171 -16.71 19.96 -0.75
N CYS A 172 -16.11 18.85 -1.16
CA CYS A 172 -16.81 17.59 -1.39
C CYS A 172 -15.99 16.41 -0.88
N GLU A 173 -16.66 15.30 -0.60
CA GLU A 173 -15.99 14.04 -0.31
C GLU A 173 -15.66 13.35 -1.65
N ILE A 174 -14.37 13.30 -1.97
CA ILE A 174 -13.80 12.75 -3.20
C ILE A 174 -12.58 11.89 -2.85
N GLU A 175 -12.04 11.12 -3.79
CA GLU A 175 -10.83 10.32 -3.55
C GLU A 175 -9.54 11.15 -3.64
N ALA A 176 -9.45 12.06 -4.63
CA ALA A 176 -8.34 12.99 -4.79
C ALA A 176 -8.27 14.00 -3.63
N GLU A 177 -7.11 14.64 -3.44
CA GLU A 177 -6.96 15.70 -2.43
C GLU A 177 -7.58 17.02 -2.88
N ILE A 178 -7.29 17.38 -4.13
CA ILE A 178 -7.90 18.52 -4.82
C ILE A 178 -7.97 18.20 -6.32
N LEU A 179 -9.13 18.48 -6.92
CA LEU A 179 -9.30 18.51 -8.37
C LEU A 179 -9.12 19.96 -8.82
N LEU A 180 -8.10 20.19 -9.64
CA LEU A 180 -7.72 21.50 -10.12
C LEU A 180 -8.00 21.58 -11.63
N PRO A 181 -8.97 22.42 -12.06
CA PRO A 181 -9.19 22.68 -13.47
C PRO A 181 -7.91 23.13 -14.17
N LEU A 182 -7.61 22.61 -15.36
CA LEU A 182 -6.43 23.02 -16.14
C LEU A 182 -6.33 24.55 -16.31
N ARG A 183 -7.47 25.22 -16.53
CA ARG A 183 -7.54 26.68 -16.66
C ARG A 183 -7.09 27.41 -15.40
N VAL A 184 -7.41 26.86 -14.22
CA VAL A 184 -7.00 27.44 -12.94
C VAL A 184 -5.52 27.18 -12.71
N TYR A 185 -5.00 26.00 -13.08
CA TYR A 185 -3.57 25.72 -13.04
C TYR A 185 -2.77 26.67 -13.94
N GLU A 186 -3.18 26.87 -15.19
CA GLU A 186 -2.54 27.82 -16.12
C GLU A 186 -2.59 29.26 -15.60
N PHE A 187 -3.70 29.66 -14.98
CA PHE A 187 -3.83 30.95 -14.30
C PHE A 187 -2.82 31.11 -13.16
N LEU A 188 -2.73 30.12 -12.27
CA LEU A 188 -1.76 30.12 -11.16
C LEU A 188 -0.30 30.10 -11.64
N LYS A 189 -0.04 29.48 -12.81
CA LYS A 189 1.30 29.41 -13.41
C LYS A 189 1.74 30.68 -14.13
N SER A 190 0.81 31.39 -14.78
CA SER A 190 1.11 32.54 -15.63
C SER A 190 1.18 33.87 -14.87
N GLY A 191 0.56 33.98 -13.70
CA GLY A 191 0.63 35.19 -12.85
C GLY A 191 0.09 36.48 -13.48
N SER A 192 -0.55 36.43 -14.67
CA SER A 192 -0.96 37.62 -15.40
C SER A 192 -2.42 38.01 -15.14
N GLU A 193 -2.70 39.32 -15.03
CA GLU A 193 -4.04 39.87 -14.84
C GLU A 193 -4.97 39.64 -16.04
N GLU A 194 -4.44 39.42 -17.26
CA GLU A 194 -5.25 39.18 -18.47
C GLU A 194 -6.04 37.87 -18.36
N ALA A 195 -5.49 36.86 -17.69
CA ALA A 195 -6.18 35.59 -17.44
C ALA A 195 -7.33 35.72 -16.42
N ARG A 196 -7.37 36.76 -15.57
CA ARG A 196 -8.50 37.00 -14.64
C ARG A 196 -9.83 37.23 -15.38
N SER A 197 -9.79 37.75 -16.60
CA SER A 197 -10.97 38.00 -17.42
C SER A 197 -11.52 36.73 -18.10
N ASN A 198 -10.67 35.73 -18.33
CA ASN A 198 -11.02 34.42 -18.92
C ASN A 198 -11.25 33.34 -17.86
N VAL A 199 -10.71 33.52 -16.67
CA VAL A 199 -11.09 32.81 -15.46
C VAL A 199 -12.40 33.43 -14.97
N ARG A 200 -13.48 33.24 -15.74
CA ARG A 200 -14.79 33.05 -15.13
C ARG A 200 -14.72 31.72 -14.38
N ILE A 201 -13.97 31.66 -13.27
CA ILE A 201 -14.41 30.85 -12.13
C ILE A 201 -15.83 31.32 -11.95
N CYS A 202 -16.80 30.45 -12.25
CA CYS A 202 -18.20 30.82 -12.28
C CYS A 202 -18.45 31.81 -11.14
N ASN A 203 -18.60 33.09 -11.51
CA ASN A 203 -19.29 34.03 -10.67
C ASN A 203 -20.49 33.23 -10.18
N PRO A 204 -20.84 33.27 -8.88
CA PRO A 204 -22.16 32.82 -8.50
C PRO A 204 -23.08 33.57 -9.46
N VAL A 205 -23.65 32.85 -10.44
CA VAL A 205 -24.62 33.39 -11.36
C VAL A 205 -25.62 33.99 -10.41
N CYS A 206 -25.74 35.32 -10.46
CA CYS A 206 -26.73 36.04 -9.69
C CYS A 206 -28.01 35.23 -9.85
N LEU A 207 -28.53 34.68 -8.75
CA LEU A 207 -29.84 34.06 -8.70
C LEU A 207 -30.86 35.17 -8.93
N LYS A 208 -31.02 35.53 -10.19
CA LYS A 208 -32.22 36.11 -10.77
C LYS A 208 -32.47 35.32 -12.04
N ASP A 209 -33.39 34.38 -11.87
CA ASP A 209 -34.13 33.69 -12.91
C ASP A 209 -33.33 32.69 -13.78
N GLY A 210 -33.67 31.41 -13.62
CA GLY A 210 -33.56 30.45 -14.71
C GLY A 210 -32.45 29.40 -14.59
N ILE A 211 -32.84 28.19 -14.96
CA ILE A 211 -32.09 26.92 -14.94
C ILE A 211 -31.14 26.81 -16.15
N VAL A 212 -30.28 25.77 -16.12
CA VAL A 212 -29.55 25.05 -17.21
C VAL A 212 -28.04 25.41 -17.24
N GLY A 213 -27.12 24.52 -16.84
CA GLY A 213 -26.61 23.33 -17.55
C GLY A 213 -25.17 23.65 -18.04
N ASN A 214 -24.21 22.79 -18.33
CA ASN A 214 -24.02 21.34 -18.38
C ASN A 214 -22.48 21.18 -18.50
N SER A 215 -21.83 20.17 -17.93
CA SER A 215 -20.46 19.82 -18.36
C SER A 215 -20.22 18.33 -18.24
N ARG A 216 -20.00 17.74 -19.42
CA ARG A 216 -19.93 16.33 -19.72
C ARG A 216 -18.46 16.03 -20.03
N LEU A 217 -17.86 15.05 -19.38
CA LEU A 217 -16.65 14.42 -19.88
C LEU A 217 -16.86 12.92 -20.01
N MET A 218 -16.53 12.45 -21.21
CA MET A 218 -16.55 11.07 -21.66
C MET A 218 -15.30 10.34 -21.14
N SER A 219 -15.42 9.05 -20.86
CA SER A 219 -14.55 8.09 -21.54
C SER A 219 -15.17 6.70 -21.56
N GLN A 220 -15.08 6.08 -22.74
CA GLN A 220 -15.14 4.63 -23.00
C GLN A 220 -13.80 4.01 -22.50
N ASP A 221 -13.60 2.72 -22.24
CA ASP A 221 -14.20 1.47 -22.71
C ASP A 221 -14.24 0.41 -21.60
N VAL A 222 -15.33 -0.37 -21.54
CA VAL A 222 -15.33 -1.83 -21.79
C VAL A 222 -16.47 -2.12 -22.76
#